data_AF-A0A7V9MAK2-F1
#
_entry.id   AF-A0A7V9MAK2-F1
#
_cell.length_a   1.000
_cell.length_b   1.000
_cell.length_c   1.000
_cell.angle_alpha   90.00
_cell.angle_beta   90.00
_cell.angle_gamma   90.00
#
_symmetry.space_group_name_H-M   'P 1'
#
loop_
_entity.id
_entity.type
_entity.pdbx_description
1 polymer ?
#
loop_
_entity_poly.entity_id
_entity_poly.type
_entity_poly.pdbx_seq_one_letter_code
_entity_poly.pdbx_strand_id
1 'polypeptide(L)'
;MATRKQRKRRQKGRRHEYEYVYVDDEGHEVEAAPEEVRADKRTNGKAPEPLMRGGRKIEPPSWQKVGKRALWIGPLMFLTLTLIAKELTLVQRLTQTALMLGLFLPVSYLMDRTLYRSVSRRKSPPR
;
A
#
# COMPACT_ATOMS: atom_id res chain seq x y z
N MET A 1 -11.58 38.75 14.22
CA MET A 1 -12.00 38.07 12.96
C MET A 1 -11.05 36.91 12.65
N ALA A 2 -11.55 35.77 12.16
CA ALA A 2 -10.68 34.66 11.75
C ALA A 2 -9.82 35.03 10.52
N THR A 3 -8.55 34.65 10.52
CA THR A 3 -7.57 35.00 9.47
C THR A 3 -7.88 34.34 8.13
N ARG A 4 -7.40 34.92 7.01
CA ARG A 4 -7.60 34.35 5.65
C ARG A 4 -7.21 32.87 5.55
N LYS A 5 -6.13 32.47 6.25
CA LYS A 5 -5.65 31.08 6.30
C LYS A 5 -6.63 30.14 7.03
N GLN A 6 -7.21 30.58 8.14
CA GLN A 6 -8.21 29.80 8.88
C GLN A 6 -9.51 29.63 8.10
N ARG A 7 -9.97 30.69 7.40
CA ARG A 7 -11.15 30.63 6.53
C ARG A 7 -10.95 29.64 5.38
N LYS A 8 -9.79 29.66 4.72
CA LYS A 8 -9.45 28.73 3.63
C LYS A 8 -9.35 27.28 4.12
N ARG A 9 -8.85 27.04 5.34
CA ARG A 9 -8.82 25.71 5.95
C ARG A 9 -10.23 25.17 6.26
N ARG A 10 -11.12 26.01 6.82
CA ARG A 10 -12.52 25.65 7.06
C ARG A 10 -13.28 25.38 5.75
N GLN A 11 -13.07 26.22 4.74
CA GLN A 11 -13.68 26.05 3.43
C GLN A 11 -13.17 24.80 2.72
N LYS A 12 -11.91 24.37 2.94
CA LYS A 12 -11.41 23.08 2.44
C LYS A 12 -11.99 21.89 3.21
N GLY A 13 -12.21 22.02 4.52
CA GLY A 13 -12.85 20.96 5.32
C GLY A 13 -14.29 20.68 4.91
N ARG A 14 -15.07 21.74 4.65
CA ARG A 14 -16.47 21.64 4.19
C ARG A 14 -16.66 21.21 2.73
N ARG A 15 -15.58 21.04 1.95
CA ARG A 15 -15.65 20.55 0.55
C ARG A 15 -15.91 19.04 0.45
N HIS A 16 -15.91 18.33 1.58
CA HIS A 16 -16.04 16.87 1.63
C HIS A 16 -17.29 16.41 2.36
N GLU A 17 -18.27 17.30 2.55
CA GLU A 17 -19.63 16.91 2.91
C GLU A 17 -20.28 16.37 1.65
N TYR A 18 -19.96 15.13 1.28
CA TYR A 18 -20.70 14.38 0.28
C TYR A 18 -21.70 13.51 1.04
N GLU A 19 -22.97 13.67 0.70
CA GLU A 19 -24.03 12.77 1.13
C GLU A 19 -23.96 11.51 0.27
N TYR A 20 -23.92 10.33 0.91
CA TYR A 20 -23.86 9.06 0.21
C TYR A 20 -25.26 8.73 -0.30
N VAL A 21 -25.51 8.99 -1.59
CA VAL A 21 -26.76 8.62 -2.27
C VAL A 21 -26.59 7.24 -2.89
N TYR A 22 -27.47 6.32 -2.54
CA TYR A 22 -27.53 4.99 -3.12
C TYR A 22 -28.47 5.04 -4.33
N VAL A 23 -27.97 4.59 -5.48
CA VAL A 23 -28.68 4.62 -6.76
C VAL A 23 -28.84 3.19 -7.25
N ASP A 24 -30.03 2.82 -7.72
CA ASP A 24 -30.31 1.50 -8.29
C ASP A 24 -29.83 1.37 -9.75
N ASP A 25 -30.00 0.18 -10.33
CA ASP A 25 -29.54 -0.14 -11.69
C ASP A 25 -30.29 0.64 -12.80
N GLU A 26 -31.38 1.34 -12.45
CA GLU A 26 -32.18 2.18 -13.35
C GLU A 26 -31.94 3.68 -13.13
N GLY A 27 -31.10 4.06 -12.15
CA GLY A 27 -30.67 5.44 -11.91
C GLY A 27 -31.51 6.23 -10.90
N HIS A 28 -32.40 5.58 -10.14
CA HIS A 28 -33.27 6.21 -9.16
C HIS A 28 -32.67 6.18 -7.74
N GLU A 29 -32.85 7.27 -6.98
CA GLU A 29 -32.36 7.39 -5.60
C GLU A 29 -33.23 6.57 -4.64
N VAL A 30 -32.63 5.64 -3.89
CA VAL A 30 -33.35 4.74 -2.96
C VAL A 30 -32.79 4.92 -1.54
N GLU A 31 -33.67 5.05 -0.54
CA GLU A 31 -33.27 5.11 0.87
C GLU A 31 -32.61 3.79 1.28
N ALA A 32 -31.43 3.86 1.91
CA ALA A 32 -30.70 2.68 2.34
C ALA A 32 -31.54 1.83 3.33
N ALA A 33 -31.77 0.56 3.00
CA ALA A 33 -32.50 -0.36 3.86
C ALA A 33 -31.83 -0.47 5.25
N PRO A 34 -32.62 -0.52 6.35
CA PRO A 34 -32.10 -0.38 7.72
C PRO A 34 -31.13 -1.49 8.17
N GLU A 35 -30.97 -2.57 7.42
CA GLU A 35 -30.08 -3.68 7.74
C GLU A 35 -28.60 -3.44 7.34
N GLU A 36 -28.31 -2.48 6.44
CA GLU A 36 -26.93 -2.18 6.02
C GLU A 36 -26.24 -1.06 6.82
N VAL A 37 -26.91 -0.53 7.85
CA VAL A 37 -26.23 0.31 8.84
C VAL A 37 -25.42 -0.62 9.73
N ARG A 38 -24.21 -0.98 9.29
CA ARG A 38 -23.23 -1.69 10.14
C ARG A 38 -23.04 -0.89 11.42
N ALA A 39 -23.68 -1.37 12.48
CA ALA A 39 -23.53 -0.84 13.82
C ALA A 39 -22.04 -0.72 14.12
N ASP A 40 -21.60 0.51 14.34
CA ASP A 40 -20.23 0.89 14.62
C ASP A 40 -19.82 0.30 15.98
N LYS A 41 -19.51 -1.00 16.00
CA LYS A 41 -19.11 -1.74 17.20
C LYS A 41 -17.68 -1.34 17.50
N ARG A 42 -17.53 -0.16 18.14
CA ARG A 42 -16.27 0.36 18.70
C ARG A 42 -15.75 -0.62 19.75
N THR A 43 -15.06 -1.64 19.29
CA THR A 43 -14.36 -2.60 20.14
C THR A 43 -12.92 -2.13 20.24
N ASN A 44 -12.65 -1.46 21.36
CA ASN A 44 -11.36 -1.44 22.05
C ASN A 44 -10.12 -0.97 21.24
N GLY A 45 -9.78 0.33 21.37
CA GLY A 45 -8.42 0.86 21.56
C GLY A 45 -7.25 0.47 20.64
N LYS A 46 -7.44 -0.36 19.60
CA LYS A 46 -6.36 -0.75 18.69
C LYS A 46 -6.26 0.26 17.55
N ALA A 47 -5.08 0.87 17.44
CA ALA A 47 -4.75 1.77 16.34
C ALA A 47 -5.06 1.08 15.00
N PRO A 48 -5.74 1.76 14.05
CA PRO A 48 -6.19 1.14 12.81
C PRO A 48 -4.98 0.58 12.05
N GLU A 49 -5.03 -0.69 11.64
CA GLU A 49 -3.98 -1.31 10.83
C GLU A 49 -3.95 -0.72 9.42
N PRO A 50 -2.79 -0.70 8.73
CA PRO A 50 -2.66 0.10 7.53
C PRO A 50 -3.38 -0.64 6.41
N LEU A 51 -4.47 -0.08 5.88
CA LEU A 51 -5.22 -0.67 4.77
C LEU A 51 -4.86 0.10 3.49
N MET A 52 -4.38 -0.59 2.45
CA MET A 52 -4.34 -0.01 1.10
C MET A 52 -5.74 0.02 0.48
N ARG A 53 -5.92 0.82 -0.59
CA ARG A 53 -7.12 0.83 -1.46
C ARG A 53 -7.37 -0.62 -1.92
N GLY A 54 -8.41 -1.26 -1.37
CA GLY A 54 -8.68 -2.69 -1.50
C GLY A 54 -8.65 -3.50 -0.19
N GLY A 55 -8.48 -2.87 0.97
CA GLY A 55 -8.68 -3.52 2.28
C GLY A 55 -7.56 -4.47 2.71
N ARG A 56 -6.42 -4.50 2.01
CA ARG A 56 -5.26 -5.32 2.43
C ARG A 56 -4.45 -4.63 3.52
N LYS A 57 -4.31 -5.34 4.65
CA LYS A 57 -3.44 -4.97 5.78
C LYS A 57 -1.98 -4.93 5.33
N ILE A 58 -1.30 -3.81 5.53
CA ILE A 58 0.13 -3.66 5.28
C ILE A 58 0.85 -4.22 6.49
N GLU A 59 1.28 -5.47 6.38
CA GLU A 59 2.11 -6.10 7.40
C GLU A 59 3.52 -5.47 7.40
N PRO A 60 4.20 -5.43 8.56
CA PRO A 60 5.48 -4.74 8.71
C PRO A 60 6.56 -5.29 7.76
N PRO A 61 7.59 -4.46 7.46
CA PRO A 61 8.69 -4.87 6.59
C PRO A 61 9.44 -6.05 7.23
N SER A 62 9.52 -7.18 6.52
CA SER A 62 10.20 -8.39 7.01
C SER A 62 11.14 -8.96 5.96
N TRP A 63 12.32 -9.40 6.40
CA TRP A 63 13.31 -10.06 5.54
C TRP A 63 12.76 -11.33 4.87
N GLN A 64 11.81 -12.00 5.52
CA GLN A 64 11.11 -13.15 4.95
C GLN A 64 10.34 -12.79 3.67
N LYS A 65 9.70 -11.61 3.62
CA LYS A 65 8.99 -11.17 2.40
C LYS A 65 9.93 -10.85 1.27
N VAL A 66 11.06 -10.21 1.57
CA VAL A 66 12.07 -9.89 0.57
C VAL A 66 12.67 -11.18 0.00
N GLY A 67 12.97 -12.17 0.85
CA GLY A 67 13.41 -13.49 0.43
C GLY A 67 12.37 -14.22 -0.44
N LYS A 68 11.08 -14.19 -0.05
CA LYS A 68 9.99 -14.75 -0.88
C LYS A 68 9.87 -14.07 -2.24
N ARG A 69 10.08 -12.75 -2.32
CA ARG A 69 10.10 -12.02 -3.60
C ARG A 69 11.33 -12.40 -4.42
N ALA A 70 12.49 -12.58 -3.79
CA ALA A 70 13.70 -13.06 -4.45
C ALA A 70 13.52 -14.45 -5.08
N LEU A 71 12.68 -15.32 -4.52
CA LEU A 71 12.36 -16.62 -5.12
C LEU A 71 11.62 -16.52 -6.46
N TRP A 72 10.82 -15.48 -6.68
CA TRP A 72 10.14 -15.26 -7.96
C TRP A 72 10.96 -14.39 -8.91
N ILE A 73 11.64 -13.38 -8.36
CA ILE A 73 12.47 -12.43 -9.13
C ILE A 73 13.76 -13.09 -9.61
N GLY A 74 14.37 -13.96 -8.80
CA GLY A 74 15.63 -14.63 -9.12
C GLY A 74 15.57 -15.48 -10.39
N PRO A 75 14.61 -16.41 -10.53
CA PRO A 75 14.44 -17.18 -11.75
C PRO A 75 14.14 -16.30 -12.97
N LEU A 76 13.33 -15.25 -12.79
CA LEU A 76 13.04 -14.31 -13.86
C LEU A 76 14.32 -13.58 -14.32
N MET A 77 15.11 -13.06 -13.39
CA MET A 77 16.39 -12.41 -13.69
C MET A 77 17.37 -13.39 -14.34
N PHE A 78 17.48 -14.61 -13.83
CA PHE A 78 18.33 -15.64 -14.40
C PHE A 78 17.92 -15.96 -15.84
N LEU A 79 16.61 -16.07 -16.11
CA LEU A 79 16.10 -16.30 -17.45
C LEU A 79 16.43 -15.14 -18.39
N THR A 80 16.26 -13.88 -17.93
CA THR A 80 16.64 -12.71 -18.73
C THR A 80 18.13 -12.67 -19.06
N LEU A 81 19.00 -12.98 -18.09
CA LEU A 81 20.45 -13.09 -18.32
C LEU A 81 20.78 -14.26 -19.25
N THR A 82 20.04 -15.37 -19.16
CA THR A 82 20.24 -16.53 -20.05
C THR A 82 19.89 -16.20 -21.50
N LEU A 83 18.88 -15.38 -21.72
CA LEU A 83 18.44 -14.95 -23.05
C LEU A 83 19.36 -13.88 -23.67
N ILE A 84 19.80 -12.91 -22.85
CA ILE A 84 20.61 -11.76 -23.30
C ILE A 84 22.10 -12.10 -23.33
N ALA A 85 22.60 -12.73 -22.27
CA ALA A 85 24.02 -12.91 -22.00
C ALA A 85 24.48 -14.34 -22.39
N LYS A 86 24.33 -14.66 -23.69
CA LYS A 86 24.59 -16.02 -24.23
C LYS A 86 26.06 -16.44 -24.17
N GLU A 87 26.99 -15.48 -24.14
CA GLU A 87 28.43 -15.73 -24.10
C GLU A 87 28.94 -16.12 -22.70
N LEU A 88 28.14 -15.90 -21.65
CA LEU A 88 28.57 -16.20 -20.29
C LEU A 88 28.40 -17.67 -19.96
N THR A 89 29.38 -18.23 -19.24
CA THR A 89 29.29 -19.57 -18.67
C THR A 89 28.14 -19.65 -17.66
N LEU A 90 27.58 -20.85 -17.46
CA LEU A 90 26.44 -21.06 -16.56
C LEU A 90 26.76 -20.63 -15.12
N VAL A 91 27.99 -20.90 -14.66
CA VAL A 91 28.50 -20.47 -13.35
C VAL A 91 28.52 -18.94 -13.25
N GLN A 92 29.02 -18.26 -14.28
CA GLN A 92 29.08 -16.80 -14.30
C GLN A 92 27.68 -16.17 -14.28
N ARG A 93 26.71 -16.76 -15.00
CA ARG A 93 25.30 -16.32 -14.96
C ARG A 93 24.69 -16.46 -13.57
N LEU A 94 24.91 -17.60 -12.90
CA LEU A 94 24.45 -17.83 -11.53
C LEU A 94 25.06 -16.81 -10.57
N THR A 95 26.37 -16.63 -10.61
CA THR A 95 27.08 -15.68 -9.75
C THR A 95 26.62 -14.24 -9.99
N GLN A 96 26.44 -13.83 -11.24
CA GLN A 96 25.97 -12.49 -11.59
C GLN A 96 24.52 -12.27 -11.13
N THR A 97 23.65 -13.28 -11.29
CA THR A 97 22.27 -13.22 -10.78
C THR A 97 22.27 -13.08 -9.25
N ALA A 98 23.11 -13.87 -8.56
CA ALA A 98 23.23 -13.81 -7.11
C ALA A 98 23.75 -12.45 -6.62
N LEU A 99 24.73 -11.86 -7.31
CA LEU A 99 25.24 -10.51 -7.02
C LEU A 99 24.15 -9.44 -7.20
N MET A 100 23.38 -9.51 -8.29
CA MET A 100 22.29 -8.57 -8.54
C MET A 100 21.19 -8.70 -7.49
N LEU A 101 20.80 -9.92 -7.12
CA LEU A 101 19.87 -10.15 -6.02
C LEU A 101 20.42 -9.63 -4.69
N GLY A 102 21.70 -9.86 -4.41
CA GLY A 102 22.41 -9.37 -3.24
C GLY A 102 22.32 -7.85 -3.10
N LEU A 103 22.45 -7.13 -4.21
CA LEU A 103 22.28 -5.66 -4.24
C LEU A 103 20.80 -5.24 -4.15
N PHE A 104 19.89 -6.01 -4.75
CA PHE A 104 18.47 -5.72 -4.78
C PHE A 104 17.78 -5.91 -3.42
N LEU A 105 18.13 -6.96 -2.68
CA LEU A 105 17.57 -7.30 -1.36
C LEU A 105 17.58 -6.13 -0.36
N PRO A 106 18.71 -5.45 -0.10
CA PRO A 106 18.74 -4.33 0.84
C PRO A 106 17.93 -3.11 0.36
N VAL A 107 17.94 -2.83 -0.95
CA VAL A 107 17.15 -1.73 -1.53
C VAL A 107 15.65 -2.00 -1.40
N SER A 108 15.24 -3.24 -1.69
CA SER A 108 13.86 -3.69 -1.58
C SER A 108 13.35 -3.59 -0.13
N TYR A 109 14.17 -3.99 0.85
CA TYR A 109 13.86 -3.80 2.27
C TYR A 109 13.70 -2.32 2.66
N LEU A 110 14.59 -1.45 2.18
CA LEU A 110 14.49 -0.01 2.44
C LEU A 110 13.22 0.59 1.85
N MET A 111 12.84 0.19 0.64
CA MET A 111 11.57 0.62 0.04
C MET A 111 10.37 0.20 0.88
N ASP A 112 10.29 -1.07 1.28
CA ASP A 112 9.22 -1.56 2.16
C ASP A 112 9.15 -0.77 3.49
N ARG A 113 10.31 -0.42 4.06
CA ARG A 113 10.42 0.40 5.28
C ARG A 113 9.89 1.82 5.07
N THR A 114 10.21 2.47 3.95
CA THR A 114 9.72 3.83 3.65
C THR A 114 8.21 3.84 3.39
N LEU A 115 7.70 2.84 2.69
CA LEU A 115 6.27 2.67 2.44
C LEU A 115 5.51 2.48 3.76
N TYR A 116 5.99 1.57 4.62
CA TYR A 116 5.40 1.34 5.94
C TYR A 116 5.38 2.61 6.80
N ARG A 117 6.47 3.40 6.78
CA ARG A 117 6.55 4.69 7.49
C ARG A 117 5.53 5.70 6.95
N SER A 118 5.40 5.78 5.62
CA SER A 118 4.50 6.75 4.98
C SER A 118 3.03 6.47 5.28
N VAL A 119 2.63 5.19 5.33
CA VAL A 119 1.25 4.81 5.63
C VAL A 119 0.98 4.92 7.12
N SER A 120 1.94 4.57 7.99
CA SER A 120 1.79 4.73 9.44
C SER A 120 1.61 6.19 9.86
N ARG A 121 2.26 7.13 9.18
CA ARG A 121 2.11 8.59 9.44
C ARG A 121 0.72 9.13 9.17
N ARG A 122 -0.05 8.50 8.27
CA ARG A 122 -1.42 8.94 7.94
C ARG A 122 -2.45 8.59 9.03
N LYS A 123 -2.04 7.85 10.06
CA LYS A 123 -2.91 7.36 11.14
C LYS A 123 -2.81 8.14 12.44
N SER A 124 -1.86 9.06 12.57
CA SER A 124 -1.78 9.89 13.78
C SER A 124 -2.94 10.88 13.75
N PRO A 125 -3.95 10.76 14.64
CA PRO A 125 -4.99 11.77 14.71
C PRO A 125 -4.34 13.12 15.05
N PRO A 126 -4.83 14.23 14.49
CA PRO A 126 -4.38 15.55 14.91
C PRO A 126 -4.63 15.67 16.42
N ARG A 127 -3.56 15.93 17.19
CA ARG A 127 -3.68 16.36 18.59
C ARG A 127 -4.33 17.73 18.67
#